data_AF-A0A4Q3U629-F1
#
_entry.id   AF-A0A4Q3U629-F1
#
_cell.length_a   1.000
_cell.length_b   1.000
_cell.length_c   1.000
_cell.angle_alpha   90.00
_cell.angle_beta   90.00
_cell.angle_gamma   90.00
#
_symmetry.space_group_name_H-M   'P 1'
#
loop_
_entity.id
_entity.type
_entity.pdbx_description
1 polymer ?
#
loop_
_entity_poly.entity_id
_entity_poly.type
_entity_poly.pdbx_seq_one_letter_code
_entity_poly.pdbx_strand_id
1 'polypeptide(L)'
;MTGPWEREYFQPGEGDAVLNFIVFGELTADVQVSASEYRTSGPPKGTEMELFTREEHGEWVDSWTEGYFGAMLADDPELEAKVKAAPTLAVLQGEVHDPSTLDYLRDAVGVVTALLDRG
;
A
#
# COMPACT_ATOMS: atom_id res chain seq x y z
N MET A 1 -15.23 -16.76 -4.70
CA MET A 1 -15.18 -15.61 -3.78
C MET A 1 -15.28 -16.13 -2.36
N THR A 2 -14.30 -15.83 -1.51
CA THR A 2 -14.41 -15.99 -0.05
C THR A 2 -15.44 -14.99 0.47
N GLY A 3 -16.22 -15.36 1.50
CA GLY A 3 -17.23 -14.48 2.09
C GLY A 3 -16.63 -13.21 2.72
N PRO A 4 -17.50 -12.26 3.14
CA PRO A 4 -17.08 -11.00 3.75
C PRO A 4 -16.20 -11.24 4.99
N TRP A 5 -15.22 -10.37 5.21
CA TRP A 5 -14.43 -10.36 6.44
C TRP A 5 -15.21 -9.62 7.54
N GLU A 6 -16.20 -10.31 8.11
CA GLU A 6 -17.09 -9.76 9.13
C GLU A 6 -16.33 -9.34 10.40
N ARG A 7 -16.74 -8.20 10.96
CA ARG A 7 -16.36 -7.80 12.32
C ARG A 7 -17.49 -8.22 13.26
N GLU A 8 -17.48 -9.47 13.72
CA GLU A 8 -18.59 -10.09 14.50
C GLU A 8 -19.06 -9.23 15.70
N TYR A 9 -18.14 -8.54 16.37
CA TYR A 9 -18.43 -7.67 17.52
C TYR A 9 -18.35 -6.18 17.17
N PHE A 10 -18.61 -5.83 15.92
CA PHE A 10 -18.54 -4.45 15.46
C PHE A 10 -19.47 -3.54 16.27
N GLN A 11 -18.89 -2.45 16.75
CA GLN A 11 -19.61 -1.27 17.22
C GLN A 11 -18.97 -0.07 16.52
N PRO A 12 -19.77 0.88 16.00
CA PRO A 12 -19.22 2.09 15.40
C PRO A 12 -18.31 2.81 16.39
N GLY A 13 -17.04 2.96 16.02
CA GLY A 13 -16.12 3.92 16.62
C GLY A 13 -16.20 5.23 15.85
N GLU A 14 -15.96 6.36 16.51
CA GLU A 14 -15.90 7.67 15.84
C GLU A 14 -14.60 7.86 15.02
N GLY A 15 -13.82 6.79 14.79
CA GLY A 15 -12.51 6.86 14.12
C GLY A 15 -12.51 6.13 12.79
N ASP A 16 -12.11 6.84 11.74
CA ASP A 16 -11.91 6.27 10.41
C ASP A 16 -10.58 5.49 10.34
N ALA A 17 -10.55 4.45 9.51
CA ALA A 17 -9.33 3.70 9.28
C ALA A 17 -8.44 4.45 8.29
N VAL A 18 -7.23 4.80 8.72
CA VAL A 18 -6.21 5.39 7.84
C VAL A 18 -5.39 4.27 7.20
N LEU A 19 -5.36 4.25 5.86
CA LEU A 19 -4.47 3.39 5.10
C LEU A 19 -3.34 4.23 4.51
N ASN A 20 -2.10 3.76 4.68
CA ASN A 20 -0.93 4.34 4.03
C ASN A 20 0.09 3.21 3.77
N PHE A 21 0.16 2.78 2.52
CA PHE A 21 1.12 1.79 2.04
C PHE A 21 2.01 2.42 0.99
N ILE A 22 3.31 2.17 1.10
CA ILE A 22 4.33 2.66 0.16
C ILE A 22 5.11 1.44 -0.30
N VAL A 23 5.14 1.22 -1.61
CA VAL A 23 5.81 0.08 -2.25
C VAL A 23 6.88 0.61 -3.18
N PHE A 24 8.14 0.28 -2.90
CA PHE A 24 9.28 0.66 -3.74
C PHE A 24 9.64 -0.50 -4.67
N GLY A 25 9.95 -0.21 -5.94
CA GLY A 25 10.38 -1.22 -6.91
C GLY A 25 10.52 -0.69 -8.33
N GLU A 26 10.51 -1.61 -9.30
CA GLU A 26 10.39 -1.32 -10.73
C GLU A 26 8.94 -1.48 -11.19
N LEU A 27 8.08 -0.57 -10.76
CA LEU A 27 6.64 -0.63 -10.96
C LEU A 27 6.24 0.13 -12.23
N THR A 28 5.22 -0.38 -12.90
CA THR A 28 4.65 0.24 -14.11
C THR A 28 3.19 0.59 -13.90
N ALA A 29 2.70 1.62 -14.59
CA ALA A 29 1.32 2.10 -14.44
C ALA A 29 0.28 1.08 -14.98
N ASP A 30 0.71 0.10 -15.77
CA ASP A 30 -0.15 -0.91 -16.39
C ASP A 30 -0.33 -2.18 -15.54
N VAL A 31 0.14 -2.22 -14.29
CA VAL A 31 -0.01 -3.37 -13.40
C VAL A 31 -1.48 -3.82 -13.29
N GLN A 32 -1.79 -4.95 -13.94
CA GLN A 32 -3.13 -5.54 -13.95
C GLN A 32 -3.31 -6.45 -12.74
N VAL A 33 -4.02 -6.02 -11.70
CA VAL A 33 -4.25 -6.84 -10.50
C VAL A 33 -5.34 -7.90 -10.77
N SER A 34 -4.96 -9.18 -10.73
CA SER A 34 -5.90 -10.29 -10.84
C SER A 34 -6.69 -10.43 -9.54
N ALA A 35 -7.97 -10.04 -9.58
CA ALA A 35 -8.86 -10.10 -8.42
C ALA A 35 -8.94 -11.49 -7.79
N SER A 36 -8.89 -12.56 -8.61
CA SER A 36 -8.96 -13.94 -8.11
C SER A 36 -7.67 -14.41 -7.44
N GLU A 37 -6.52 -13.96 -7.94
CA GLU A 37 -5.20 -14.35 -7.42
C GLU A 37 -4.91 -13.64 -6.10
N TYR A 38 -5.12 -12.32 -6.10
CA TYR A 38 -4.81 -11.44 -4.99
C TYR A 38 -5.97 -11.22 -4.02
N ARG A 39 -7.12 -11.86 -4.27
CA ARG A 39 -8.33 -11.82 -3.42
C ARG A 39 -8.78 -10.40 -3.10
N THR A 40 -8.68 -9.52 -4.08
CA THR A 40 -9.01 -8.10 -3.97
C THR A 40 -10.06 -7.70 -4.99
N SER A 41 -10.89 -6.73 -4.63
CA SER A 41 -11.80 -6.05 -5.56
C SER A 41 -11.15 -4.80 -6.22
N GLY A 42 -9.86 -4.56 -5.96
CA GLY A 42 -9.14 -3.36 -6.36
C GLY A 42 -8.87 -2.43 -5.16
N PRO A 43 -8.37 -1.20 -5.40
CA PRO A 43 -8.14 -0.23 -4.34
C PRO A 43 -9.44 0.08 -3.56
N PRO A 44 -9.41 0.13 -2.22
CA PRO A 44 -10.59 0.42 -1.43
C PRO A 44 -11.21 1.78 -1.75
N LYS A 45 -12.54 1.88 -1.62
CA LYS A 45 -13.22 3.17 -1.72
C LYS A 45 -12.72 4.12 -0.62
N GLY A 46 -12.42 5.37 -0.99
CA GLY A 46 -11.83 6.36 -0.07
C GLY A 46 -10.30 6.36 -0.08
N THR A 47 -9.69 5.52 -0.91
CA THR A 47 -8.24 5.51 -1.15
C THR A 47 -7.90 5.90 -2.58
N GLU A 48 -6.69 6.41 -2.75
CA GLU A 48 -6.07 6.74 -4.02
C GLU A 48 -4.77 5.94 -4.15
N MET A 49 -4.46 5.53 -5.39
CA MET A 49 -3.21 4.84 -5.70
C MET A 49 -2.48 5.64 -6.78
N GLU A 50 -1.28 6.09 -6.46
CA GLU A 50 -0.44 6.88 -7.35
C GLU A 50 0.94 6.23 -7.52
N LEU A 51 1.47 6.30 -8.73
CA LEU A 51 2.81 5.83 -9.07
C LEU A 51 3.70 7.06 -9.31
N PHE A 52 4.85 7.08 -8.66
CA PHE A 52 5.83 8.15 -8.77
C PHE A 52 7.15 7.60 -9.28
N THR A 53 7.83 8.38 -10.12
CA THR A 53 9.19 8.10 -10.56
C THR A 53 10.18 8.91 -9.73
N ARG A 54 11.34 8.31 -9.46
CA ARG A 54 12.44 9.01 -8.78
C ARG A 54 13.06 10.10 -9.65
N GLU A 55 12.99 9.95 -10.98
CA GLU A 55 13.44 10.97 -11.94
C GLU A 55 12.67 12.29 -11.78
N GLU A 56 11.36 12.21 -11.59
CA GLU A 56 10.50 13.40 -11.49
C GLU A 56 10.31 13.88 -10.05
N HIS A 57 10.39 12.97 -9.06
CA HIS A 57 10.01 13.24 -7.67
C HIS A 57 11.10 12.95 -6.63
N GLY A 58 12.38 12.90 -7.02
CA GLY A 58 13.51 12.42 -6.21
C GLY A 58 13.52 12.89 -4.74
N GLU A 59 13.44 14.19 -4.47
CA GLU A 59 13.43 14.74 -3.10
C GLU A 59 12.25 14.22 -2.25
N TRP A 60 11.06 14.11 -2.85
CA TRP A 60 9.88 13.59 -2.17
C TRP A 60 10.00 12.09 -1.92
N VAL A 61 10.51 11.33 -2.90
CA VAL A 61 10.80 9.89 -2.74
C VAL A 61 11.79 9.66 -1.61
N ASP A 62 12.87 10.44 -1.55
CA ASP A 62 13.89 10.32 -0.51
C ASP A 62 13.34 10.60 0.89
N SER A 63 12.44 11.58 1.02
CA SER A 63 11.82 11.93 2.30
C SER A 63 11.08 10.76 2.97
N TRP A 64 10.55 9.80 2.20
CA TRP A 64 9.90 8.59 2.74
C TRP A 64 10.88 7.60 3.38
N THR A 65 12.16 7.70 3.04
CA THR A 65 13.24 6.86 3.58
C THR A 65 14.02 7.55 4.69
N GLU A 66 13.54 8.69 5.15
CA GLU A 66 14.10 9.46 6.26
C GLU A 66 13.26 9.24 7.55
N GLY A 67 13.67 9.90 8.64
CA GLY A 67 12.92 9.91 9.89
C GLY A 67 12.67 8.51 10.47
N TYR A 68 11.40 8.22 10.78
CA TYR A 68 11.02 6.94 11.40
C TYR A 68 11.27 5.74 10.48
N PHE A 69 10.87 5.83 9.21
CA PHE A 69 11.08 4.74 8.25
C PHE A 69 12.55 4.56 7.92
N GLY A 70 13.32 5.65 7.81
CA GLY A 70 14.77 5.57 7.66
C GLY A 70 15.47 4.88 8.82
N ALA A 71 15.06 5.20 10.06
CA ALA A 71 15.57 4.51 11.25
C ALA A 71 15.25 3.01 11.25
N MET A 72 14.06 2.63 10.76
CA MET A 72 13.68 1.23 10.61
C MET A 72 14.46 0.51 9.49
N LEU A 73 14.74 1.19 8.39
CA LEU A 73 15.57 0.65 7.29
C LEU A 73 17.03 0.46 7.70
N ALA A 74 17.56 1.28 8.60
CA ALA A 74 18.94 1.18 9.06
C ALA A 74 19.27 -0.15 9.77
N ASP A 75 18.25 -0.88 10.25
CA ASP A 75 18.41 -2.22 10.83
C ASP A 75 18.66 -3.30 9.75
N ASP A 76 18.36 -3.01 8.48
CA ASP A 76 18.63 -3.88 7.32
C ASP A 76 19.24 -3.06 6.16
N PRO A 77 20.58 -2.90 6.14
CA PRO A 77 21.27 -2.12 5.11
C PRO A 77 21.07 -2.66 3.68
N GLU A 78 20.78 -3.96 3.51
CA GLU A 78 20.52 -4.53 2.19
C GLU A 78 19.15 -4.07 1.68
N LEU A 79 18.14 -4.10 2.55
CA LEU A 79 16.81 -3.55 2.23
C LEU A 79 16.89 -2.04 2.00
N GLU A 80 17.60 -1.29 2.84
CA GLU A 80 17.79 0.15 2.68
C GLU A 80 18.39 0.48 1.30
N ALA A 81 19.43 -0.25 0.88
CA ALA A 81 20.05 -0.05 -0.43
C ALA A 81 19.07 -0.33 -1.58
N LYS A 82 18.25 -1.39 -1.49
CA LYS A 82 17.23 -1.71 -2.49
C LYS A 82 16.16 -0.62 -2.59
N VAL A 83 15.66 -0.14 -1.46
CA VAL A 83 14.65 0.93 -1.40
C VAL A 83 15.20 2.24 -1.98
N LYS A 84 16.44 2.61 -1.65
CA LYS A 84 17.08 3.82 -2.19
C LYS A 84 17.39 3.73 -3.68
N ALA A 85 17.66 2.53 -4.19
CA ALA A 85 17.93 2.29 -5.61
C ALA A 85 16.67 2.14 -6.46
N ALA A 86 15.50 1.94 -5.84
CA ALA A 86 14.25 1.73 -6.57
C ALA A 86 13.91 2.96 -7.45
N PRO A 87 13.67 2.76 -8.76
CA PRO A 87 13.39 3.87 -9.68
C PRO A 87 11.96 4.41 -9.52
N THR A 88 11.07 3.64 -8.91
CA THR A 88 9.66 4.02 -8.74
C THR A 88 9.13 3.64 -7.35
N LEU A 89 8.04 4.29 -6.96
CA LEU A 89 7.23 3.87 -5.83
C LEU A 89 5.74 4.02 -6.15
N ALA A 90 4.94 3.12 -5.61
CA ALA A 90 3.49 3.24 -5.56
C ALA A 90 3.06 3.61 -4.13
N VAL A 91 2.14 4.57 -4.02
CA VAL A 91 1.53 4.96 -2.76
C VAL A 91 0.03 4.67 -2.83
N LEU A 92 -0.45 3.83 -1.91
CA LEU A 92 -1.87 3.60 -1.66
C LEU A 92 -2.24 4.26 -0.34
N GLN A 93 -3.05 5.31 -0.38
CA GLN A 93 -3.39 6.07 0.81
C GLN A 93 -4.85 6.53 0.84
N GLY A 94 -5.40 6.71 2.04
CA GLY A 94 -6.72 7.31 2.22
C GLY A 94 -7.39 6.90 3.52
N GLU A 95 -8.64 7.29 3.66
CA GLU A 95 -9.44 7.05 4.85
C GLU A 95 -10.68 6.22 4.48
N VAL A 96 -10.93 5.18 5.28
CA VAL A 96 -12.09 4.31 5.12
C VAL A 96 -13.01 4.48 6.33
N HIS A 97 -14.21 4.97 6.07
CA HIS A 97 -15.20 5.22 7.10
C HIS A 97 -15.69 3.93 7.76
N ASP A 98 -15.48 3.85 9.07
CA ASP A 98 -15.58 2.67 9.96
C ASP A 98 -16.61 1.60 9.53
N PRO A 99 -16.23 0.66 8.64
CA PRO A 99 -17.19 -0.28 8.06
C PRO A 99 -17.33 -1.52 8.94
N SER A 100 -18.49 -2.17 8.89
CA SER A 100 -18.74 -3.41 9.63
C SER A 100 -17.93 -4.62 9.13
N THR A 101 -17.17 -4.48 8.05
CA THR A 101 -16.28 -5.52 7.51
C THR A 101 -14.85 -5.00 7.35
N LEU A 102 -13.88 -5.92 7.33
CA LEU A 102 -12.47 -5.65 6.99
C LEU A 102 -12.18 -5.88 5.51
N ASP A 103 -13.20 -5.85 4.64
CA ASP A 103 -13.00 -6.07 3.21
C ASP A 103 -12.07 -5.02 2.60
N TYR A 104 -12.13 -3.77 3.08
CA TYR A 104 -11.19 -2.71 2.67
C TYR A 104 -9.73 -3.08 2.96
N LEU A 105 -9.47 -3.71 4.10
CA LEU A 105 -8.11 -4.10 4.47
C LEU A 105 -7.66 -5.29 3.63
N ARG A 106 -8.53 -6.27 3.40
CA ARG A 106 -8.27 -7.39 2.49
C ARG A 106 -7.93 -6.88 1.09
N ASP A 107 -8.74 -5.96 0.59
CA ASP A 107 -8.59 -5.41 -0.75
C ASP A 107 -7.29 -4.62 -0.88
N ALA A 108 -6.94 -3.78 0.11
CA ALA A 108 -5.67 -3.06 0.17
C ALA A 108 -4.47 -4.00 0.20
N VAL A 109 -4.48 -5.01 1.09
CA VAL A 109 -3.40 -6.00 1.19
C VAL A 109 -3.24 -6.78 -0.11
N GLY A 110 -4.34 -7.14 -0.77
CA GLY A 110 -4.29 -7.82 -2.07
C GLY A 110 -3.66 -6.95 -3.16
N VAL A 111 -4.01 -5.66 -3.22
CA VAL A 111 -3.37 -4.71 -4.14
C VAL A 111 -1.86 -4.57 -3.84
N VAL A 112 -1.48 -4.37 -2.58
CA VAL A 112 -0.07 -4.24 -2.17
C VAL A 112 0.72 -5.50 -2.50
N THR A 113 0.13 -6.69 -2.28
CA THR A 113 0.77 -7.96 -2.62
C THR A 113 0.97 -8.10 -4.13
N ALA A 114 0.00 -7.66 -4.93
CA ALA A 114 0.13 -7.65 -6.39
C ALA A 114 1.21 -6.70 -6.91
N LEU A 115 1.47 -5.61 -6.19
CA LEU A 115 2.58 -4.71 -6.48
C LEU A 115 3.93 -5.36 -6.12
N LEU A 116 4.03 -5.95 -4.92
CA LEU A 116 5.24 -6.64 -4.45
C LEU A 116 5.65 -7.84 -5.31
N ASP A 117 4.70 -8.56 -5.89
CA ASP A 117 5.00 -9.68 -6.79
C ASP A 117 5.52 -9.22 -8.17
N ARG A 118 5.32 -7.96 -8.53
CA ARG A 118 5.59 -7.42 -9.87
C ARG A 118 6.67 -6.36 -9.91
N GLY A 119 7.19 -5.92 -8.77
CA GLY A 119 8.27 -4.95 -8.65
C GLY A 119 9.14 -5.23 -7.43
#